data_AF-A0A957UUW9-F1
#
_entry.id   AF-A0A957UUW9-F1
#
_cell.length_a   1.000
_cell.length_b   1.000
_cell.length_c   1.000
_cell.angle_alpha   90.00
_cell.angle_beta   90.00
_cell.angle_gamma   90.00
#
_symmetry.space_group_name_H-M   'P 1'
#
loop_
_entity.id
_entity.type
_entity.pdbx_description
1 polymer ?
#
loop_
_entity_poly.entity_id
_entity_poly.type
_entity_poly.pdbx_seq_one_letter_code
_entity_poly.pdbx_strand_id
1 'polypeptide(L)'
;MKRVYRRGDLIVIAPDAVLEIEQGVVIKTVIHLDGAEVLLGFHGAGQIITPHPEDSCHIQLCAHTEVHAQIVSWRAAGQMAELPNRLRAQIWQQEAWAAMQARPAYEERLLGILSLLAEQFGHPHQDGALIDLRITHQQLASAIGATRTTVTRLLSDLRRRQLITTQGSGNQERICLHQAPHSLHI
;
A
#
# COMPACT_ATOMS: atom_id res chain seq x y z
N MET A 1 -11.26 21.74 2.13
CA MET A 1 -10.90 22.29 0.80
C MET A 1 -10.12 21.21 0.05
N LYS A 2 -10.46 20.96 -1.22
CA LYS A 2 -9.74 20.00 -2.05
C LYS A 2 -8.31 20.49 -2.33
N ARG A 3 -7.36 19.57 -2.34
CA ARG A 3 -5.93 19.79 -2.54
C ARG A 3 -5.40 18.76 -3.54
N VAL A 4 -4.41 19.18 -4.31
CA VAL A 4 -3.68 18.31 -5.23
C VAL A 4 -2.25 18.19 -4.73
N TYR A 5 -1.78 16.95 -4.61
CA TYR A 5 -0.42 16.60 -4.20
C TYR A 5 0.26 15.88 -5.36
N ARG A 6 1.47 16.30 -5.71
CA ARG A 6 2.30 15.64 -6.72
C ARG A 6 2.96 14.42 -6.11
N ARG A 7 3.35 13.48 -6.96
CA ARG A 7 4.12 12.31 -6.53
C ARG A 7 5.39 12.75 -5.78
N GLY A 8 5.57 12.23 -4.57
CA GLY A 8 6.66 12.56 -3.66
C GLY A 8 6.31 13.62 -2.61
N ASP A 9 5.19 14.32 -2.77
CA ASP A 9 4.77 15.33 -1.79
C ASP A 9 4.39 14.68 -0.46
N LEU A 10 4.86 15.29 0.63
CA LEU A 10 4.46 14.92 1.98
C LEU A 10 3.08 15.47 2.30
N ILE A 11 2.24 14.64 2.93
CA ILE A 11 0.88 15.01 3.32
C ILE A 11 0.81 15.10 4.84
N VAL A 12 0.67 16.32 5.35
CA VAL A 12 0.51 16.58 6.79
C VAL A 12 -0.97 16.76 7.12
N ILE A 13 -1.43 16.04 8.13
CA ILE A 13 -2.83 16.06 8.62
C ILE A 13 -2.78 16.36 10.12
N ALA A 14 -3.62 17.27 10.59
CA ALA A 14 -3.75 17.57 12.02
C ALA A 14 -4.36 16.38 12.78
N PRO A 15 -4.01 16.12 14.06
CA PRO A 15 -4.53 14.98 14.82
C PRO A 15 -6.06 14.86 14.87
N ASP A 16 -6.77 15.99 14.79
CA ASP A 16 -8.23 16.06 14.80
C ASP A 16 -8.86 16.06 13.41
N ALA A 17 -8.17 15.54 12.39
CA ALA A 17 -8.63 15.54 11.00
C ALA A 17 -8.45 14.18 10.32
N VAL A 18 -9.13 14.02 9.18
CA VAL A 18 -8.99 12.88 8.28
C VAL A 18 -8.61 13.39 6.89
N LEU A 19 -7.76 12.63 6.20
CA LEU A 19 -7.55 12.81 4.77
C LEU A 19 -8.49 11.88 4.03
N GLU A 20 -9.29 12.43 3.13
CA GLU A 20 -10.10 11.67 2.19
C GLU A 20 -9.47 11.71 0.81
N ILE A 21 -9.24 10.52 0.23
CA ILE A 21 -8.62 10.38 -1.08
C ILE A 21 -9.72 10.28 -2.11
N GLU A 22 -9.79 11.26 -3.02
CA GLU A 22 -10.73 11.23 -4.15
C GLU A 22 -10.11 10.50 -5.34
N GLN A 23 -8.83 10.75 -5.61
CA GLN A 23 -8.06 10.08 -6.67
C GLN A 23 -6.60 9.91 -6.26
N GLY A 24 -5.94 8.93 -6.86
CA GLY A 24 -4.54 8.62 -6.64
C GLY A 24 -4.29 7.69 -5.45
N VAL A 25 -3.01 7.56 -5.10
CA VAL A 25 -2.54 6.65 -4.06
C VAL A 25 -1.59 7.36 -3.10
N VAL A 26 -1.85 7.21 -1.80
CA VAL A 26 -1.00 7.67 -0.71
C VAL A 26 -0.34 6.47 -0.05
N ILE A 27 0.94 6.56 0.28
CA ILE A 27 1.63 5.55 1.08
C ILE A 27 1.79 6.02 2.52
N LYS A 28 1.68 5.09 3.46
CA LYS A 28 1.92 5.30 4.89
C LYS A 28 3.16 4.52 5.31
N THR A 29 4.16 5.22 5.85
CA THR A 29 5.46 4.63 6.19
C THR A 29 5.86 5.06 7.60
N VAL A 30 6.40 4.13 8.40
CA VAL A 30 7.12 4.44 9.64
C VAL A 30 8.58 4.68 9.29
N ILE A 31 9.18 5.73 9.85
CA ILE A 31 10.60 6.04 9.75
C ILE A 31 11.22 5.88 11.13
N HIS A 32 12.21 4.99 11.25
CA HIS A 32 12.95 4.76 12.49
C HIS A 32 14.11 5.74 12.65
N LEU A 33 14.66 5.84 13.86
CA LEU A 33 15.78 6.75 14.17
C LEU A 33 17.05 6.44 13.38
N ASP A 34 17.25 5.18 13.01
CA ASP A 34 18.37 4.73 12.16
C ASP A 34 18.11 4.96 10.66
N GLY A 35 16.97 5.55 10.30
CA GLY A 35 16.53 5.79 8.93
C GLY A 35 15.91 4.55 8.27
N ALA A 36 15.76 3.43 8.98
CA ALA A 36 15.02 2.29 8.45
C ALA A 36 13.54 2.66 8.26
N GLU A 37 12.98 2.22 7.14
CA GLU A 37 11.58 2.47 6.81
C GLU A 37 10.77 1.18 6.88
N VAL A 38 9.54 1.27 7.37
CA VAL A 38 8.55 0.19 7.32
C VAL A 38 7.30 0.69 6.61
N LEU A 39 6.98 0.10 5.47
CA LEU A 39 5.79 0.46 4.71
C LEU A 39 4.55 -0.20 5.34
N LEU A 40 3.63 0.63 5.82
CA LEU A 40 2.40 0.17 6.47
C LEU A 40 1.25 -0.08 5.49
N GLY A 41 1.29 0.54 4.31
CA GLY A 41 0.28 0.31 3.29
C GLY A 41 0.21 1.35 2.19
N PHE A 42 -0.57 1.02 1.17
CA PHE A 42 -1.01 1.92 0.11
C PHE A 42 -2.49 2.20 0.28
N HIS A 43 -2.88 3.47 0.12
CA HIS A 43 -4.23 3.94 0.32
C HIS A 43 -4.74 4.60 -0.94
N GLY A 44 -5.83 4.07 -1.51
CA GLY A 44 -6.40 4.48 -2.79
C GLY A 44 -7.63 5.37 -2.67
N ALA A 45 -8.23 5.67 -3.83
CA ALA A 45 -9.47 6.45 -3.94
C ALA A 45 -10.61 5.85 -3.09
N GLY A 46 -11.43 6.72 -2.50
CA GLY A 46 -12.54 6.35 -1.61
C GLY A 46 -12.12 6.05 -0.18
N GLN A 47 -10.83 5.85 0.09
CA GLN A 47 -10.34 5.59 1.44
C GLN A 47 -10.15 6.86 2.26
N ILE A 48 -10.11 6.69 3.57
CA ILE A 48 -9.70 7.71 4.52
C ILE A 48 -8.40 7.30 5.19
N ILE A 49 -7.63 8.30 5.60
CA ILE A 49 -6.47 8.11 6.45
C ILE A 49 -6.65 8.97 7.69
N THR A 50 -6.58 8.31 8.84
CA THR A 50 -6.42 8.95 10.14
C THR A 50 -4.93 9.13 10.46
N PRO A 51 -4.52 10.32 10.93
CA PRO A 51 -3.15 10.52 11.37
C PRO A 51 -2.89 9.68 12.62
N HIS A 52 -1.63 9.31 12.79
CA HIS A 52 -1.17 8.78 14.06
C HIS A 52 -1.03 9.93 15.06
N PRO A 53 -1.39 9.76 16.35
CA PRO A 53 -1.14 10.78 17.36
C PRO A 53 0.33 11.19 17.39
N GLU A 54 0.61 12.43 17.79
CA GLU A 54 1.99 12.87 18.01
C GLU A 54 2.59 12.10 19.20
N ASP A 55 3.38 11.08 18.90
CA ASP A 55 4.12 10.27 19.88
C ASP A 55 5.56 10.02 19.40
N SER A 56 6.23 9.00 19.94
CA SER A 56 7.60 8.64 19.56
C SER A 56 7.73 7.97 18.18
N CYS A 57 6.62 7.74 17.48
CA CYS A 57 6.59 7.10 16.17
C CYS A 57 6.57 8.16 15.05
N HIS A 58 7.57 8.13 14.18
CA HIS A 58 7.58 9.00 13.00
C HIS A 58 6.84 8.33 11.85
N ILE A 59 5.54 8.59 11.75
CA ILE A 59 4.69 8.10 10.65
C ILE A 59 4.51 9.19 9.61
N GLN A 60 4.87 8.87 8.37
CA GLN A 60 4.80 9.77 7.23
C GLN A 60 3.75 9.31 6.22
N LEU A 61 3.02 10.28 5.67
CA LEU A 61 2.17 10.10 4.49
C LEU A 61 2.83 10.78 3.30
N CYS A 62 2.90 10.06 2.19
CA CYS A 62 3.49 10.56 0.95
C CYS A 62 2.59 10.22 -0.23
N ALA A 63 2.40 11.18 -1.13
CA ALA A 63 1.70 10.96 -2.38
C ALA A 63 2.54 10.04 -3.29
N HIS A 64 2.06 8.83 -3.54
CA HIS A 64 2.76 7.85 -4.39
C HIS A 64 2.44 8.04 -5.88
N THR A 65 1.26 8.58 -6.18
CA THR A 65 0.87 9.13 -7.48
C THR A 65 0.56 10.62 -7.34
N GLU A 66 0.07 11.26 -8.41
CA GLU A 66 -0.72 12.48 -8.19
C GLU A 66 -1.96 12.12 -7.38
N VAL A 67 -2.23 12.88 -6.32
CA VAL A 67 -3.31 12.62 -5.37
C VAL A 67 -4.22 13.84 -5.30
N HIS A 68 -5.51 13.60 -5.50
CA HIS A 68 -6.57 14.59 -5.29
C HIS A 68 -7.28 14.19 -4.01
N ALA A 69 -7.21 15.04 -2.99
CA ALA A 69 -7.69 14.72 -1.66
C ALA A 69 -8.23 15.95 -0.95
N GLN A 70 -9.00 15.73 0.11
CA GLN A 70 -9.41 16.79 1.02
C GLN A 70 -9.08 16.42 2.45
N ILE A 71 -8.71 17.43 3.23
CA ILE A 71 -8.56 17.31 4.68
C ILE A 71 -9.84 17.86 5.31
N VAL A 72 -10.46 17.03 6.14
CA VAL A 72 -11.74 17.30 6.81
C VAL A 72 -11.54 17.10 8.31
N SER A 73 -12.08 17.98 9.15
CA SER A 73 -11.99 17.78 10.60
C SER A 73 -12.76 16.51 11.00
N TRP A 74 -12.31 15.84 12.06
CA TRP A 74 -12.92 14.64 12.61
C TRP A 74 -14.40 14.84 12.92
N ARG A 75 -14.75 16.02 13.46
CA ARG A 75 -16.14 16.40 13.73
C ARG A 75 -17.00 16.49 12.47
N ALA A 76 -16.45 17.00 11.37
CA ALA A 76 -17.17 17.06 10.10
C ALA A 76 -17.25 15.68 9.45
N ALA A 77 -16.17 14.90 9.49
CA ALA A 77 -16.16 13.51 9.02
C ALA A 77 -17.16 12.64 9.79
N GLY A 78 -17.33 12.87 11.09
CA GLY A 78 -18.31 12.18 11.94
C GLY A 78 -19.77 12.34 11.51
N GLN A 79 -20.08 13.31 10.64
CA GLN A 79 -21.41 13.50 10.07
C GLN A 79 -21.62 12.74 8.75
N MET A 80 -20.58 12.11 8.21
CA MET A 80 -20.65 11.34 6.98
C MET A 80 -21.25 9.96 7.25
N ALA A 81 -22.34 9.63 6.55
CA ALA A 81 -23.03 8.34 6.71
C ALA A 81 -22.11 7.12 6.49
N GLU A 82 -21.17 7.22 5.55
CA GLU A 82 -20.24 6.13 5.20
C GLU A 82 -19.00 6.05 6.10
N LEU A 83 -18.80 6.98 7.05
CA LEU A 83 -17.59 6.98 7.88
C LEU A 83 -17.36 5.63 8.60
N PRO A 84 -18.36 4.99 9.24
CA PRO A 84 -18.15 3.71 9.91
C PRO A 84 -17.68 2.60 8.97
N ASN A 85 -18.24 2.54 7.75
CA ASN A 85 -17.83 1.56 6.75
C ASN A 85 -16.41 1.82 6.25
N ARG A 86 -16.04 3.08 6.03
CA ARG A 86 -14.69 3.49 5.59
C ARG A 86 -13.65 3.21 6.68
N LEU A 87 -13.94 3.49 7.94
CA LEU A 87 -13.08 3.16 9.08
C LEU A 87 -12.93 1.64 9.24
N ARG A 88 -14.02 0.87 9.14
CA ARG A 88 -13.96 -0.60 9.20
C ARG A 88 -13.07 -1.16 8.09
N ALA A 89 -13.22 -0.68 6.86
CA ALA A 89 -12.37 -1.09 5.74
C ALA A 89 -10.89 -0.73 5.97
N GLN A 90 -10.62 0.45 6.53
CA GLN A 90 -9.27 0.86 6.91
C GLN A 90 -8.66 -0.10 7.95
N ILE A 91 -9.40 -0.45 9.00
CA ILE A 91 -8.95 -1.38 10.05
C ILE A 91 -8.62 -2.75 9.45
N TRP A 92 -9.53 -3.32 8.66
CA TRP A 92 -9.30 -4.61 8.00
C TRP A 92 -8.09 -4.61 7.09
N GLN A 93 -7.88 -3.51 6.34
CA GLN A 93 -6.70 -3.38 5.50
C GLN A 93 -5.42 -3.35 6.35
N GLN A 94 -5.39 -2.60 7.45
CA GLN A 94 -4.23 -2.55 8.34
C GLN A 94 -3.94 -3.92 8.97
N GLU A 95 -4.98 -4.64 9.39
CA GLU A 95 -4.86 -6.02 9.90
C GLU A 95 -4.33 -6.98 8.84
N ALA A 96 -4.83 -6.90 7.59
CA ALA A 96 -4.36 -7.73 6.49
C ALA A 96 -2.87 -7.49 6.19
N TRP A 97 -2.46 -6.22 6.13
CA TRP A 97 -1.04 -5.86 5.97
C TRP A 97 -0.19 -6.41 7.12
N ALA A 98 -0.61 -6.21 8.38
CA ALA A 98 0.10 -6.72 9.55
C ALA A 98 0.20 -8.26 9.52
N ALA A 99 -0.87 -8.96 9.15
CA ALA A 99 -0.90 -10.41 9.04
C ALA A 99 0.10 -10.92 7.98
N MET A 100 0.20 -10.24 6.83
CA MET A 100 1.18 -10.61 5.80
C MET A 100 2.61 -10.35 6.28
N GLN A 101 2.86 -9.26 7.00
CA GLN A 101 4.18 -8.94 7.56
C GLN A 101 4.62 -9.90 8.66
N ALA A 102 3.66 -10.43 9.43
CA ALA A 102 3.92 -11.36 10.54
C ALA A 102 4.27 -12.78 10.08
N ARG A 103 4.14 -13.11 8.78
CA ARG A 103 4.48 -14.45 8.27
C ARG A 103 5.96 -14.79 8.48
N PRO A 104 6.32 -16.07 8.65
CA PRO A 104 7.69 -16.45 9.00
C PRO A 104 8.69 -16.26 7.86
N ALA A 105 8.30 -16.55 6.62
CA ALA A 105 9.19 -16.52 5.46
C ALA A 105 9.01 -15.25 4.60
N TYR A 106 10.10 -14.65 4.15
CA TYR A 106 10.06 -13.45 3.30
C TYR A 106 9.30 -13.66 1.98
N GLU A 107 9.37 -14.84 1.37
CA GLU A 107 8.59 -15.15 0.17
C GLU A 107 7.09 -15.09 0.44
N GLU A 108 6.64 -15.65 1.57
CA GLU A 108 5.23 -15.61 1.97
C GLU A 108 4.75 -14.19 2.28
N ARG A 109 5.60 -13.39 2.95
CA ARG A 109 5.32 -11.96 3.17
C ARG A 109 5.17 -11.24 1.83
N LEU A 110 6.11 -11.45 0.91
CA LEU A 110 6.13 -10.78 -0.38
C LEU A 110 4.92 -11.14 -1.23
N LEU A 111 4.61 -12.44 -1.37
CA LEU A 111 3.42 -12.90 -2.09
C LEU A 111 2.15 -12.37 -1.43
N GLY A 112 2.06 -12.40 -0.10
CA GLY A 112 0.93 -11.84 0.64
C GLY A 112 0.71 -10.35 0.35
N ILE A 113 1.77 -9.55 0.42
CA ILE A 113 1.70 -8.11 0.09
C ILE A 113 1.33 -7.89 -1.38
N LEU A 114 1.89 -8.66 -2.32
CA LEU A 114 1.53 -8.57 -3.73
C LEU A 114 0.06 -8.95 -3.97
N SER A 115 -0.49 -9.94 -3.25
CA SER A 115 -1.91 -10.30 -3.31
C SER A 115 -2.80 -9.15 -2.86
N LEU A 116 -2.51 -8.54 -1.70
CA LEU A 116 -3.28 -7.38 -1.22
C LEU A 116 -3.24 -6.21 -2.21
N LEU A 117 -2.08 -5.97 -2.84
CA LEU A 117 -1.93 -4.93 -3.85
C LEU A 117 -2.66 -5.27 -5.15
N ALA A 118 -2.71 -6.54 -5.54
CA ALA A 118 -3.48 -6.99 -6.69
C ALA A 118 -4.99 -6.92 -6.46
N GLU A 119 -5.47 -7.22 -5.25
CA GLU A 119 -6.88 -7.04 -4.89
C GLU A 119 -7.29 -5.56 -4.91
N GLN A 120 -6.42 -4.67 -4.45
CA GLN A 120 -6.75 -3.25 -4.30
C GLN A 120 -6.51 -2.41 -5.57
N PHE A 121 -5.43 -2.70 -6.31
CA PHE A 121 -4.97 -1.89 -7.44
C PHE A 121 -4.78 -2.74 -8.72
N GLY A 122 -5.23 -3.99 -8.71
CA GLY A 122 -5.09 -4.87 -9.85
C GLY A 122 -6.25 -4.74 -10.84
N HIS A 123 -5.93 -4.95 -12.11
CA HIS A 123 -6.92 -5.17 -13.16
C HIS A 123 -6.77 -6.59 -13.73
N PRO A 124 -7.87 -7.20 -14.21
CA PRO A 124 -7.80 -8.49 -14.89
C PRO A 124 -6.79 -8.46 -16.04
N HIS A 125 -5.90 -9.45 -16.05
CA HIS A 125 -4.87 -9.64 -17.07
C HIS A 125 -4.86 -11.11 -17.50
N GLN A 126 -4.34 -11.41 -18.69
CA GLN A 126 -4.39 -12.77 -19.26
C GLN A 126 -3.82 -13.84 -18.33
N ASP A 127 -2.75 -13.50 -17.59
CA ASP A 127 -2.07 -14.42 -16.68
C ASP A 127 -2.50 -14.30 -15.22
N GLY A 128 -3.40 -13.37 -14.88
CA GLY A 128 -3.84 -13.13 -13.50
C GLY A 128 -4.26 -11.69 -13.25
N ALA A 129 -3.68 -11.04 -12.25
CA ALA A 129 -3.99 -9.65 -11.89
C ALA A 129 -2.76 -8.76 -12.10
N LEU A 130 -2.86 -7.82 -13.04
CA LEU A 130 -1.84 -6.80 -13.25
C LEU A 130 -2.06 -5.68 -12.23
N ILE A 131 -1.14 -5.54 -11.28
CA ILE A 131 -1.15 -4.44 -10.33
C ILE A 131 -0.85 -3.15 -11.11
N ASP A 132 -1.84 -2.27 -11.28
CA ASP A 132 -1.68 -0.99 -11.96
C ASP A 132 -1.07 0.08 -11.05
N LEU A 133 0.00 -0.32 -10.37
CA LEU A 133 0.76 0.54 -9.50
C LEU A 133 2.24 0.22 -9.67
N ARG A 134 3.05 1.25 -9.87
CA ARG A 134 4.49 1.06 -9.79
C ARG A 134 4.88 0.84 -8.34
N ILE A 135 5.48 -0.29 -8.03
CA ILE A 135 6.01 -0.57 -6.70
C ILE A 135 7.51 -0.78 -6.82
N THR A 136 8.30 -0.01 -6.08
CA THR A 136 9.76 -0.16 -6.11
C THR A 136 10.19 -1.36 -5.28
N HIS A 137 11.33 -1.97 -5.63
CA HIS A 137 11.91 -3.03 -4.80
C HIS A 137 12.24 -2.54 -3.38
N GLN A 138 12.54 -1.25 -3.20
CA GLN A 138 12.77 -0.67 -1.88
C GLN A 138 11.46 -0.62 -1.06
N GLN A 139 10.33 -0.24 -1.67
CA GLN A 139 9.03 -0.27 -1.01
C GLN A 139 8.59 -1.69 -0.63
N LEU A 140 8.83 -2.67 -1.50
CA LEU A 140 8.59 -4.07 -1.16
C LEU A 140 9.51 -4.55 -0.04
N ALA A 141 10.76 -4.09 -0.02
CA ALA A 141 11.74 -4.44 1.01
C ALA A 141 11.33 -3.88 2.38
N SER A 142 10.93 -2.61 2.44
CA SER A 142 10.40 -1.99 3.66
C SER A 142 9.04 -2.58 4.08
N ALA A 143 8.23 -3.07 3.14
CA ALA A 143 6.98 -3.74 3.47
C ALA A 143 7.20 -5.10 4.14
N ILE A 144 8.23 -5.87 3.78
CA ILE A 144 8.43 -7.24 4.29
C ILE A 144 9.54 -7.36 5.35
N GLY A 145 10.20 -6.24 5.68
CA GLY A 145 11.33 -6.20 6.60
C GLY A 145 12.59 -6.88 6.03
N ALA A 146 12.82 -6.76 4.72
CA ALA A 146 13.99 -7.33 4.04
C ALA A 146 14.85 -6.23 3.41
N THR A 147 15.98 -6.61 2.83
CA THR A 147 16.79 -5.70 2.00
C THR A 147 16.27 -5.67 0.57
N ARG A 148 16.54 -4.57 -0.15
CA ARG A 148 16.26 -4.47 -1.60
C ARG A 148 16.88 -5.61 -2.42
N THR A 149 18.08 -6.08 -2.02
CA THR A 149 18.76 -7.19 -2.70
C THR A 149 18.04 -8.52 -2.46
N THR A 150 17.55 -8.78 -1.25
CA THR A 150 16.70 -9.94 -0.95
C THR A 150 15.43 -9.91 -1.79
N VAL A 151 14.71 -8.78 -1.83
CA VAL A 151 13.51 -8.65 -2.68
C VAL A 151 13.82 -8.87 -4.15
N THR A 152 14.92 -8.32 -4.66
CA THR A 152 15.31 -8.51 -6.07
C THR A 152 15.53 -10.00 -6.38
N ARG A 153 16.14 -10.76 -5.46
CA ARG A 153 16.32 -12.21 -5.62
C ARG A 153 14.99 -12.96 -5.55
N LEU A 154 14.12 -12.64 -4.58
CA LEU A 154 12.80 -13.25 -4.45
C LEU A 154 11.94 -13.01 -5.70
N LEU A 155 11.84 -11.77 -6.18
CA LEU A 155 11.10 -11.46 -7.41
C LEU A 155 11.68 -12.20 -8.63
N SER A 156 13.00 -12.40 -8.69
CA SER A 156 13.62 -13.17 -9.78
C SER A 156 13.26 -14.66 -9.70
N ASP A 157 13.23 -15.24 -8.50
CA ASP A 157 12.78 -16.62 -8.28
C ASP A 157 11.30 -16.80 -8.61
N LEU A 158 10.44 -15.90 -8.14
CA LEU A 158 9.01 -15.91 -8.43
C LEU A 158 8.72 -15.80 -9.94
N ARG A 159 9.48 -14.97 -10.68
CA ARG A 159 9.39 -14.90 -12.15
C ARG A 159 9.80 -16.21 -12.81
N ARG A 160 10.92 -16.82 -12.37
CA ARG A 160 11.38 -18.11 -12.89
C ARG A 160 10.36 -19.23 -12.65
N ARG A 161 9.66 -19.19 -11.52
CA ARG A 161 8.60 -20.12 -11.13
C ARG A 161 7.23 -19.78 -11.74
N GLN A 162 7.14 -18.74 -12.57
CA GLN A 162 5.90 -18.30 -13.20
C GLN A 162 4.78 -18.02 -12.18
N LEU A 163 5.14 -17.46 -11.03
CA LEU A 163 4.17 -16.96 -10.05
C LEU A 163 3.87 -15.47 -10.25
N ILE A 164 4.81 -14.76 -10.87
CA ILE A 164 4.64 -13.37 -11.28
C ILE A 164 5.26 -13.16 -12.66
N THR A 165 4.79 -12.13 -13.35
CA THR A 165 5.47 -11.53 -14.50
C THR A 165 5.59 -10.03 -14.31
N THR A 166 6.40 -9.39 -15.14
CA THR A 166 6.51 -7.93 -15.15
C THR A 166 6.23 -7.38 -16.53
N GLN A 167 5.45 -6.30 -16.58
CA GLN A 167 5.15 -5.55 -17.79
C GLN A 167 5.79 -4.17 -17.74
N GLY A 168 6.25 -3.68 -18.89
CA GLY A 168 6.99 -2.43 -18.98
C GLY A 168 8.41 -2.53 -18.43
N SER A 169 9.08 -1.39 -18.33
CA SER A 169 10.44 -1.30 -17.80
C SER A 169 10.69 0.02 -17.07
N GLY A 170 11.67 0.02 -16.17
CA GLY A 170 12.11 1.21 -15.44
C GLY A 170 10.98 1.88 -14.65
N ASN A 171 10.53 3.05 -15.11
CA ASN A 171 9.45 3.79 -14.46
C ASN A 171 8.05 3.27 -14.75
N GLN A 172 7.90 2.42 -15.76
CA GLN A 172 6.63 1.84 -16.18
C GLN A 172 6.50 0.36 -15.77
N GLU A 173 7.46 -0.18 -15.02
CA GLU A 173 7.36 -1.55 -14.54
C GLU A 173 6.09 -1.72 -13.67
N ARG A 174 5.32 -2.76 -14.00
CA ARG A 174 4.16 -3.26 -13.25
C ARG A 174 4.35 -4.75 -13.02
N ILE A 175 3.87 -5.23 -11.88
CA ILE A 175 3.91 -6.65 -11.52
C ILE A 175 2.54 -7.25 -11.82
N CYS A 176 2.52 -8.34 -12.59
CA CYS A 176 1.33 -9.17 -12.74
C CYS A 176 1.49 -10.37 -11.81
N LEU A 177 0.58 -10.49 -10.85
CA LEU A 177 0.49 -11.66 -9.98
C LEU A 177 -0.32 -12.73 -10.69
N HIS A 178 0.25 -13.91 -10.87
CA HIS A 178 -0.46 -15.00 -11.51
C HIS A 178 -1.44 -15.63 -10.52
N GLN A 179 -2.63 -15.99 -10.99
CA GLN A 179 -3.55 -16.74 -10.14
C GLN A 179 -2.97 -18.14 -9.95
N ALA A 180 -2.95 -18.64 -8.71
CA ALA A 180 -2.63 -20.03 -8.47
C ALA A 180 -3.56 -20.90 -9.34
N PRO A 181 -3.05 -21.87 -10.10
CA PRO A 181 -3.89 -22.80 -10.83
C PRO A 181 -4.72 -23.59 -9.81
N HIS A 182 -5.96 -23.17 -9.65
CA HIS A 182 -7.02 -23.75 -8.81
C HIS A 182 -6.86 -23.56 -7.30
N SER A 183 -7.73 -22.70 -6.77
CA SER A 183 -8.48 -22.84 -5.51
C SER A 183 -7.85 -23.68 -4.40
N LEU A 184 -7.08 -23.05 -3.52
CA LEU A 184 -7.12 -23.45 -2.11
C LEU A 184 -8.28 -22.68 -1.49
N HIS A 185 -9.46 -23.31 -1.53
CA HIS A 185 -10.56 -22.96 -0.64
C HIS A 185 -10.04 -23.02 0.79
N ILE A 186 -10.15 -21.90 1.50
CA ILE A 186 -10.25 -21.89 2.96
C ILE A 186 -11.69 -22.31 3.30
#